data_AF-A0A1Q6FRE9-F1
#
_entry.id   AF-A0A1Q6FRE9-F1
#
_cell.length_a   1.000
_cell.length_b   1.000
_cell.length_c   1.000
_cell.angle_alpha   90.00
_cell.angle_beta   90.00
_cell.angle_gamma   90.00
#
_symmetry.space_group_name_H-M   'P 1'
#
loop_
_entity.id
_entity.type
_entity.pdbx_description
1 polymer ?
#
loop_
_entity_poly.entity_id
_entity_poly.type
_entity_poly.pdbx_seq_one_letter_code
_entity_poly.pdbx_strand_id
1 'polypeptide(L)'
;MMRRICLISVLSVLLSVPASACAEEAYFCTEEGCRLKYERRYADDGSLKWTQTLSIDGVDGGKVGYSSSFTNSRGRQMYGGPVGLEASCDSLGNVTVDLAQSVAAILENYFSGRAVSWEPCLSVLPALMQPGQVLPDADFTVRVAGLGFRVRVSDRKVLRRESLRTPAGEFDCIVVSEHKVERGLGRNRVTTALTWYARGIGMVRHDTYDKDMVLETSEVLIEIDS
;
A
#
# COMPACT_ATOMS: atom_id res chain seq x y z
N MET A 1 -45.66 39.15 -46.41
CA MET A 1 -45.19 37.77 -46.65
C MET A 1 -43.96 37.54 -45.77
N MET A 2 -44.14 37.07 -44.54
CA MET A 2 -43.07 36.95 -43.54
C MET A 2 -42.65 35.47 -43.42
N ARG A 3 -41.38 35.18 -43.76
CA ARG A 3 -40.74 33.88 -43.50
C ARG A 3 -40.25 33.84 -42.05
N ARG A 4 -40.81 32.95 -41.24
CA ARG A 4 -40.27 32.60 -39.92
C ARG A 4 -39.28 31.44 -40.09
N ILE A 5 -38.01 31.69 -39.80
CA ILE A 5 -36.96 30.67 -39.71
C ILE A 5 -36.93 30.22 -38.24
N CYS A 6 -37.15 28.93 -38.00
CA CYS A 6 -37.07 28.33 -36.69
C CYS A 6 -35.64 27.79 -36.51
N LEU A 7 -34.81 28.48 -35.71
CA LEU A 7 -33.49 27.98 -35.31
C LEU A 7 -33.67 26.92 -34.21
N ILE A 8 -33.32 25.68 -34.50
CA ILE A 8 -33.18 24.61 -33.51
C ILE A 8 -31.79 24.77 -32.88
N SER A 9 -31.77 25.22 -31.62
CA SER A 9 -30.57 25.25 -30.79
C SER A 9 -30.26 23.84 -30.29
N VAL A 10 -29.16 23.25 -30.76
CA VAL A 10 -28.62 22.00 -30.23
C VAL A 10 -27.77 22.36 -29.00
N LEU A 11 -28.34 22.20 -27.81
CA LEU A 11 -27.64 22.38 -26.54
C LEU A 11 -26.73 21.16 -26.30
N SER A 12 -25.47 21.27 -26.70
CA SER A 12 -24.43 20.30 -26.38
C SER A 12 -24.12 20.35 -24.88
N VAL A 13 -24.64 19.39 -24.12
CA VAL A 13 -24.27 19.18 -22.71
C VAL A 13 -22.82 18.70 -22.68
N LEU A 14 -21.90 19.62 -22.36
CA LEU A 14 -20.54 19.28 -21.96
C LEU A 14 -20.63 18.56 -20.61
N LEU A 15 -20.54 17.23 -20.62
CA LEU A 15 -20.29 16.46 -19.41
C LEU A 15 -18.93 16.90 -18.85
N SER A 16 -18.95 17.69 -17.78
CA SER A 16 -17.79 17.93 -16.95
C SER A 16 -17.36 16.60 -16.35
N VAL A 17 -16.35 15.96 -16.92
CA VAL A 17 -15.67 14.83 -16.29
C VAL A 17 -15.07 15.38 -14.99
N PRO A 18 -15.48 14.90 -13.80
CA PRO A 18 -14.85 15.33 -12.56
C PRO A 18 -13.34 15.04 -12.65
N ALA A 19 -12.54 16.06 -12.36
CA ALA A 19 -11.09 15.95 -12.35
C ALA A 19 -10.66 14.97 -11.25
N SER A 20 -9.82 13.99 -11.64
CA SER A 20 -9.05 13.07 -10.79
C SER A 20 -9.79 12.43 -9.62
N ALA A 21 -10.84 11.67 -9.91
CA ALA A 21 -11.19 10.55 -9.04
C ALA A 21 -10.24 9.38 -9.35
N CYS A 22 -9.73 8.72 -8.32
CA CYS A 22 -9.09 7.41 -8.46
C CYS A 22 -10.01 6.47 -9.24
N ALA A 23 -9.45 5.71 -10.18
CA ALA A 23 -10.23 4.68 -10.85
C ALA A 23 -10.69 3.64 -9.80
N GLU A 24 -11.95 3.21 -9.88
CA GLU A 24 -12.53 2.13 -9.04
C GLU A 24 -11.69 0.83 -9.08
N GLU A 25 -10.80 0.71 -10.06
CA GLU A 25 -9.93 -0.43 -10.26
C GLU A 25 -8.59 -0.38 -9.50
N ALA A 26 -8.26 0.67 -8.75
CA ALA A 26 -6.98 0.76 -8.05
C ALA A 26 -6.76 -0.42 -7.09
N TYR A 27 -5.53 -0.95 -7.01
CA TYR A 27 -5.14 -1.93 -5.99
C TYR A 27 -4.84 -1.23 -4.64
N PHE A 28 -5.76 -0.38 -4.20
CA PHE A 28 -5.69 0.39 -2.96
C PHE A 28 -7.09 0.85 -2.55
N CYS A 29 -7.33 1.05 -1.26
CA CYS A 29 -8.58 1.60 -0.77
C CYS A 29 -8.59 3.12 -0.90
N THR A 30 -9.64 3.67 -1.52
CA THR A 30 -9.80 5.11 -1.79
C THR A 30 -11.12 5.64 -1.22
N GLU A 31 -11.68 4.95 -0.23
CA GLU A 31 -12.90 5.35 0.45
C GLU A 31 -12.53 6.04 1.77
N GLU A 32 -12.76 7.34 1.86
CA GLU A 32 -12.51 8.12 3.07
C GLU A 32 -13.30 7.55 4.26
N GLY A 33 -12.63 7.39 5.40
CA GLY A 33 -13.22 6.78 6.60
C GLY A 33 -13.10 5.27 6.67
N CYS A 34 -12.83 4.59 5.54
CA CYS A 34 -12.64 3.14 5.51
C CYS A 34 -11.49 2.72 6.44
N ARG A 35 -11.72 1.65 7.19
CA ARG A 35 -10.72 1.00 8.05
C ARG A 35 -10.52 -0.45 7.64
N LEU A 36 -9.26 -0.83 7.46
CA LEU A 36 -8.83 -2.18 7.14
C LEU A 36 -8.03 -2.74 8.31
N LYS A 37 -8.46 -3.88 8.85
CA LYS A 37 -7.81 -4.50 10.01
C LYS A 37 -7.11 -5.78 9.62
N TYR A 38 -5.86 -5.92 10.06
CA TYR A 38 -5.02 -7.06 9.74
C TYR A 38 -4.49 -7.72 11.01
N GLU A 39 -4.28 -9.03 10.93
CA GLU A 39 -3.49 -9.76 11.92
C GLU A 39 -2.25 -10.34 11.26
N ARG A 40 -1.07 -10.06 11.82
CA ARG A 40 0.15 -10.78 11.48
C ARG A 40 0.42 -11.86 12.52
N ARG A 41 0.58 -13.10 12.05
CA ARG A 41 0.88 -14.28 12.86
C ARG A 41 2.20 -14.92 12.43
N TYR A 42 2.88 -15.57 13.38
CA TYR A 42 4.03 -16.42 13.06
C TYR A 42 3.56 -17.72 12.41
N ALA A 43 4.33 -18.22 11.45
CA ALA A 43 3.95 -19.38 10.66
C ALA A 43 4.27 -20.71 11.36
N ASP A 44 5.22 -20.72 12.29
CA ASP A 44 5.64 -21.91 13.04
C ASP A 44 4.62 -22.32 14.11
N ASP A 45 4.08 -21.36 14.87
CA ASP A 45 3.20 -21.61 16.01
C ASP A 45 1.82 -20.93 15.90
N GLY A 46 1.59 -20.10 14.88
CA GLY A 46 0.32 -19.39 14.68
C GLY A 46 0.07 -18.25 15.67
N SER A 47 1.01 -17.96 16.56
CA SER A 47 0.88 -16.93 17.58
C SER A 47 0.77 -15.54 16.95
N LEU A 48 -0.06 -14.70 17.55
CA LEU A 48 -0.22 -13.32 17.10
C LEU A 48 1.10 -12.58 17.31
N LYS A 49 1.62 -11.98 16.25
CA LYS A 49 2.76 -11.07 16.31
C LYS A 49 2.26 -9.67 16.62
N TRP A 50 1.34 -9.18 15.79
CA TRP A 50 0.73 -7.87 15.93
C TRP A 50 -0.56 -7.73 15.12
N THR A 51 -1.36 -6.72 15.46
CA THR A 51 -2.57 -6.32 14.74
C THR A 51 -2.37 -4.92 14.15
N GLN A 52 -2.75 -4.75 12.89
CA GLN A 52 -2.79 -3.46 12.18
C GLN A 52 -4.22 -2.96 12.09
N THR A 53 -4.41 -1.66 12.29
CA THR A 53 -5.58 -0.95 11.74
C THR A 53 -5.05 0.12 10.80
N LEU A 54 -5.37 0.01 9.52
CA LEU A 54 -5.15 1.04 8.51
C LEU A 54 -6.44 1.85 8.37
N SER A 55 -6.34 3.18 8.38
CA SER A 55 -7.47 4.10 8.19
C SER A 55 -7.21 4.99 6.98
N ILE A 56 -8.20 5.17 6.11
CA ILE A 56 -8.17 6.17 5.05
C ILE A 56 -8.64 7.50 5.64
N ASP A 57 -7.72 8.44 5.79
CA ASP A 57 -7.92 9.68 6.53
C ASP A 57 -8.49 10.81 5.65
N GLY A 58 -8.30 10.72 4.32
CA GLY A 58 -8.84 11.69 3.37
C GLY A 58 -8.45 11.38 1.92
N VAL A 59 -9.30 11.80 0.98
CA VAL A 59 -9.07 11.63 -0.46
C VAL A 59 -9.30 12.95 -1.19
N ASP A 60 -8.27 13.45 -1.87
CA ASP A 60 -8.32 14.70 -2.63
C ASP A 60 -7.52 14.62 -3.93
N GLY A 61 -8.19 14.81 -5.07
CA GLY A 61 -7.54 14.91 -6.38
C GLY A 61 -6.63 13.73 -6.75
N GLY A 62 -6.98 12.52 -6.32
CA GLY A 62 -6.18 11.30 -6.53
C GLY A 62 -5.09 11.08 -5.48
N LYS A 63 -4.94 11.95 -4.48
CA LYS A 63 -4.13 11.70 -3.29
C LYS A 63 -4.97 11.05 -2.21
N VAL A 64 -4.41 10.04 -1.57
CA VAL A 64 -5.03 9.30 -0.48
C VAL A 64 -4.13 9.39 0.73
N GLY A 65 -4.56 10.16 1.73
CA GLY A 65 -3.93 10.19 3.04
C GLY A 65 -4.43 9.00 3.86
N TYR A 66 -3.51 8.26 4.49
CA TYR A 66 -3.88 7.12 5.32
C TYR A 66 -2.90 6.95 6.48
N SER A 67 -3.37 6.33 7.55
CA SER A 67 -2.57 6.05 8.73
C SER A 67 -2.64 4.59 9.12
N SER A 68 -1.60 4.08 9.77
CA SER A 68 -1.57 2.71 10.29
C SER A 68 -1.17 2.68 11.75
N SER A 69 -2.00 2.04 12.57
CA SER A 69 -1.75 1.78 14.00
C SER A 69 -1.44 0.31 14.23
N PHE A 70 -0.43 0.04 15.06
CA PHE A 70 0.14 -1.28 15.25
C PHE A 70 0.08 -1.62 16.74
N THR A 71 -0.49 -2.77 17.11
CA THR A 71 -0.47 -3.27 18.49
C THR A 71 0.15 -4.66 18.56
N ASN A 72 1.03 -4.91 19.53
CA ASN A 72 1.60 -6.25 19.72
C ASN A 72 0.60 -7.23 20.34
N SER A 73 1.00 -8.49 20.49
CA SER A 73 0.18 -9.55 21.10
C SER A 73 -0.33 -9.30 22.52
N ARG A 74 0.18 -8.27 23.21
CA ARG A 74 -0.28 -7.84 24.53
C ARG A 74 -1.15 -6.57 24.48
N GLY A 75 -1.59 -6.16 23.29
CA GLY A 75 -2.37 -4.95 23.06
C GLY A 75 -1.59 -3.65 23.24
N ARG A 76 -0.25 -3.69 23.30
CA ARG A 76 0.56 -2.48 23.48
C ARG A 76 0.95 -1.89 22.12
N GLN A 77 0.81 -0.57 22.00
CA GLN A 77 1.20 0.19 20.82
C GLN A 77 2.66 -0.12 20.42
N MET A 78 2.88 -0.29 19.11
CA MET A 78 4.19 -0.46 18.49
C MET A 78 4.60 0.82 17.75
N TYR A 79 5.89 0.90 17.42
CA TYR A 79 6.48 1.99 16.63
C TYR A 79 6.20 3.40 17.15
N GLY A 80 6.03 3.60 18.46
CA GLY A 80 5.87 4.95 19.04
C GLY A 80 4.55 5.67 18.75
N GLY A 81 3.70 5.17 17.86
CA GLY A 81 2.42 5.79 17.51
C GLY A 81 1.90 5.35 16.13
N PRO A 82 0.76 5.90 15.69
CA PRO A 82 0.29 5.74 14.31
C PRO A 82 1.30 6.27 13.28
N VAL A 83 1.38 5.62 12.14
CA VAL A 83 2.26 5.97 11.02
C VAL A 83 1.39 6.56 9.91
N GLY A 84 1.48 7.86 9.65
CA GLY A 84 0.76 8.55 8.58
C GLY A 84 1.55 8.56 7.27
N LEU A 85 0.87 8.33 6.15
CA LEU A 85 1.43 8.19 4.81
C LEU A 85 0.49 8.80 3.75
N GLU A 86 1.03 9.04 2.56
CA GLU A 86 0.26 9.46 1.38
C GLU A 86 0.54 8.48 0.23
N ALA A 87 -0.52 8.04 -0.44
CA ALA A 87 -0.45 7.41 -1.75
C ALA A 87 -1.00 8.38 -2.78
N SER A 88 -0.47 8.34 -4.00
CA SER A 88 -1.14 8.95 -5.15
C SER A 88 -1.70 7.86 -6.05
N CYS A 89 -2.82 8.16 -6.68
CA CYS A 89 -3.51 7.26 -7.55
C CYS A 89 -4.03 8.06 -8.74
N ASP A 90 -3.57 7.68 -9.92
CA ASP A 90 -3.87 8.39 -11.16
C ASP A 90 -5.22 7.96 -11.75
N SER A 91 -5.65 8.64 -12.81
CA SER A 91 -6.91 8.35 -13.50
C SER A 91 -6.92 6.99 -14.20
N LEU A 92 -5.77 6.32 -14.34
CA LEU A 92 -5.68 4.96 -14.84
C LEU A 92 -5.73 3.92 -13.71
N GLY A 93 -5.73 4.35 -12.45
CA GLY A 93 -5.73 3.51 -11.25
C GLY A 93 -4.34 3.03 -10.83
N ASN A 94 -3.25 3.61 -11.37
CA ASN A 94 -1.91 3.27 -10.92
C ASN A 94 -1.69 3.90 -9.55
N VAL A 95 -1.27 3.09 -8.58
CA VAL A 95 -1.01 3.55 -7.22
C VAL A 95 0.47 3.78 -7.05
N THR A 96 0.87 4.96 -6.60
CA THR A 96 2.27 5.31 -6.32
C THR A 96 2.43 5.63 -4.84
N VAL A 97 3.45 5.03 -4.23
CA VAL A 97 3.82 5.30 -2.83
C VAL A 97 5.30 5.64 -2.73
N ASP A 98 5.66 6.50 -1.78
CA ASP A 98 7.05 6.72 -1.43
C ASP A 98 7.51 5.68 -0.40
N LEU A 99 8.30 4.70 -0.87
CA LEU A 99 8.83 3.65 -0.01
C LEU A 99 9.82 4.19 1.04
N ALA A 100 10.54 5.27 0.70
CA ALA A 100 11.49 5.89 1.61
C ALA A 100 10.75 6.65 2.71
N GLN A 101 9.68 7.40 2.38
CA GLN A 101 8.80 8.03 3.37
C GLN A 101 8.16 6.98 4.29
N SER A 102 7.70 5.85 3.75
CA SER A 102 7.11 4.76 4.55
C SER A 102 8.05 4.25 5.64
N VAL A 103 9.33 4.09 5.31
CA VAL A 103 10.36 3.70 6.29
C VAL A 103 10.73 4.86 7.21
N ALA A 104 10.81 6.09 6.68
CA ALA A 104 11.12 7.28 7.46
C ALA A 104 10.10 7.53 8.57
N ALA A 105 8.79 7.47 8.26
CA ALA A 105 7.73 7.69 9.24
C ALA A 105 7.77 6.69 10.41
N ILE A 106 8.10 5.42 10.14
CA ILE A 106 8.32 4.42 11.20
C ILE A 106 9.53 4.77 12.06
N LEU A 107 10.64 5.16 11.42
CA LEU A 107 11.88 5.51 12.11
C LEU A 107 11.75 6.80 12.92
N GLU A 108 11.01 7.79 12.44
CA GLU A 108 10.70 9.04 13.15
C GLU A 108 9.96 8.75 14.46
N ASN A 109 8.92 7.93 14.42
CA ASN A 109 8.21 7.57 15.65
C ASN A 109 9.08 6.75 16.60
N TYR A 110 9.87 5.81 16.07
CA TYR A 110 10.72 4.94 16.89
C TYR A 110 11.92 5.68 17.51
N PHE A 111 12.47 6.66 16.80
CA PHE A 111 13.60 7.48 17.21
C PHE A 111 13.19 8.94 17.46
N SER A 112 12.03 9.12 18.09
CA SER A 112 11.44 10.44 18.39
C SER A 112 12.48 11.43 18.95
N GLY A 113 12.48 12.64 18.40
CA GLY A 113 13.43 13.70 18.73
C GLY A 113 14.78 13.63 18.00
N ARG A 114 15.01 12.63 17.14
CA ARG A 114 16.19 12.58 16.26
C ARG A 114 15.85 13.05 14.86
N ALA A 115 16.79 13.74 14.21
CA ALA A 115 16.65 14.14 12.82
C ALA A 115 16.59 12.90 11.91
N VAL A 116 15.53 12.80 11.11
CA VAL A 116 15.38 11.79 10.06
C VAL A 116 15.41 12.49 8.70
N SER A 117 16.11 11.91 7.73
CA SER A 117 16.16 12.43 6.37
C SER A 117 16.16 11.32 5.34
N TRP A 118 15.55 11.56 4.20
CA TRP A 118 15.46 10.64 3.08
C TRP A 118 15.33 11.41 1.76
N GLU A 119 15.59 10.73 0.67
CA GLU A 119 15.18 11.17 -0.68
C GLU A 119 13.99 10.30 -1.11
N PRO A 120 12.97 10.87 -1.75
CA PRO A 120 11.81 10.11 -2.19
C PRO A 120 12.19 8.94 -3.10
N CYS A 121 11.60 7.78 -2.85
CA CYS A 121 11.74 6.60 -3.70
C CYS A 121 10.35 6.09 -4.08
N LEU A 122 9.85 6.61 -5.20
CA LEU A 122 8.51 6.34 -5.68
C LEU A 122 8.43 4.94 -6.30
N SER A 123 7.48 4.15 -5.83
CA SER A 123 7.16 2.84 -6.36
C SER A 123 5.72 2.81 -6.88
N VAL A 124 5.55 2.34 -8.11
CA VAL A 124 4.25 2.22 -8.76
C VAL A 124 3.75 0.78 -8.69
N LEU A 125 2.49 0.62 -8.30
CA LEU A 125 1.68 -0.59 -8.44
C LEU A 125 0.68 -0.35 -9.60
N PRO A 126 0.92 -0.92 -10.79
CA PRO A 126 0.10 -0.62 -11.96
C PRO A 126 -1.34 -1.15 -11.83
N ALA A 127 -2.30 -0.42 -12.41
CA ALA A 127 -3.70 -0.85 -12.42
C ALA A 127 -3.95 -2.12 -13.25
N LEU A 128 -3.19 -2.28 -14.32
CA LEU A 128 -3.34 -3.37 -15.29
C LEU A 128 -2.17 -4.34 -15.23
N MET A 129 -1.87 -4.85 -14.03
CA MET A 129 -0.84 -5.87 -13.85
C MET A 129 -1.23 -7.18 -14.53
N GLN A 130 -0.26 -7.88 -15.14
CA GLN A 130 -0.45 -9.20 -15.73
C GLN A 130 0.58 -10.21 -15.19
N PRO A 131 0.20 -11.48 -14.94
CA PRO A 131 1.15 -12.52 -14.59
C PRO A 131 2.34 -12.57 -15.54
N GLY A 132 3.55 -12.67 -14.98
CA GLY A 132 4.81 -12.62 -15.71
C GLY A 132 5.43 -11.22 -15.80
N GLN A 133 4.67 -10.15 -15.55
CA GLN A 133 5.19 -8.78 -15.57
C GLN A 133 6.22 -8.56 -14.45
N VAL A 134 7.33 -7.92 -14.82
CA VAL A 134 8.34 -7.42 -13.88
C VAL A 134 8.05 -5.96 -13.58
N LEU A 135 8.09 -5.60 -12.29
CA LEU A 135 7.91 -4.23 -11.82
C LEU A 135 9.29 -3.61 -11.50
N PRO A 136 9.44 -2.28 -11.57
CA PRO A 136 10.72 -1.63 -11.33
C PRO A 136 11.24 -1.85 -9.90
N ASP A 137 12.52 -2.20 -9.78
CA ASP A 137 13.25 -2.24 -8.51
C ASP A 137 13.26 -0.86 -7.81
N ALA A 138 13.46 -0.89 -6.50
CA ALA A 138 13.67 0.30 -5.67
C ALA A 138 14.92 0.13 -4.80
N ASP A 139 15.71 1.20 -4.65
CA ASP A 139 16.89 1.24 -3.76
C ASP A 139 16.95 2.62 -3.13
N PHE A 140 16.87 2.69 -1.81
CA PHE A 140 16.83 3.95 -1.08
C PHE A 140 17.54 3.84 0.26
N THR A 141 17.88 4.99 0.82
CA THR A 141 18.48 5.10 2.15
C THR A 141 17.76 6.16 2.97
N VAL A 142 17.24 5.75 4.13
CA VAL A 142 16.76 6.68 5.16
C VAL A 142 17.86 6.86 6.19
N ARG A 143 18.11 8.09 6.64
CA ARG A 143 19.14 8.40 7.64
C ARG A 143 18.49 8.87 8.94
N VAL A 144 18.98 8.36 10.06
CA VAL A 144 18.59 8.78 11.42
C VAL A 144 19.84 9.32 12.11
N ALA A 145 19.85 10.61 12.47
CA ALA A 145 21.02 11.30 13.03
C ALA A 145 22.32 11.05 12.23
N GLY A 146 22.20 11.01 10.89
CA GLY A 146 23.32 10.73 9.96
C GLY A 146 23.63 9.25 9.72
N LEU A 147 23.10 8.32 10.52
CA LEU A 147 23.29 6.87 10.32
C LEU A 147 22.30 6.34 9.27
N GLY A 148 22.82 5.70 8.22
CA GLY A 148 22.01 5.18 7.12
C GLY A 148 21.37 3.81 7.39
N PHE A 149 20.11 3.69 6.99
CA PHE A 149 19.37 2.46 6.82
C PHE A 149 19.01 2.30 5.34
N ARG A 150 19.70 1.39 4.65
CA ARG A 150 19.51 1.13 3.23
C ARG A 150 18.51 -0.01 3.04
N VAL A 151 17.59 0.19 2.11
CA VAL A 151 16.60 -0.81 1.71
C VAL A 151 16.67 -0.95 0.20
N ARG A 152 16.82 -2.19 -0.27
CA ARG A 152 16.66 -2.55 -1.67
C ARG A 152 15.46 -3.49 -1.80
N VAL A 153 14.56 -3.18 -2.71
CA VAL A 153 13.44 -4.03 -3.13
C VAL A 153 13.69 -4.41 -4.59
N SER A 154 13.94 -5.68 -4.86
CA SER A 154 14.26 -6.19 -6.20
C SER A 154 13.37 -7.36 -6.59
N ASP A 155 13.56 -7.82 -7.83
CA ASP A 155 12.91 -9.04 -8.34
C ASP A 155 11.38 -8.98 -8.21
N ARG A 156 10.85 -7.76 -8.36
CA ARG A 156 9.43 -7.48 -8.19
C ARG A 156 8.67 -8.07 -9.37
N LYS A 157 7.84 -9.08 -9.11
CA LYS A 157 7.20 -9.85 -10.17
C LYS A 157 5.75 -10.15 -9.87
N VAL A 158 4.89 -9.86 -10.84
CA VAL A 158 3.49 -10.29 -10.83
C VAL A 158 3.47 -11.79 -11.13
N LEU A 159 3.08 -12.60 -10.15
CA LEU A 159 3.15 -14.05 -10.26
C LEU A 159 1.94 -14.65 -10.95
N ARG A 160 0.75 -14.37 -10.42
CA ARG A 160 -0.50 -15.04 -10.79
C ARG A 160 -1.73 -14.27 -10.29
N ARG A 161 -2.91 -14.71 -10.70
CA ARG A 161 -4.20 -14.34 -10.12
C ARG A 161 -4.80 -15.55 -9.40
N GLU A 162 -5.43 -15.32 -8.28
CA GLU A 162 -6.18 -16.35 -7.55
C GLU A 162 -7.24 -15.74 -6.64
N SER A 163 -8.34 -16.45 -6.40
CA SER A 163 -9.28 -16.09 -5.34
C SER A 163 -8.67 -16.43 -3.99
N LEU A 164 -8.76 -15.50 -3.03
CA LEU A 164 -8.31 -15.67 -1.67
C LEU A 164 -9.46 -15.38 -0.71
N ARG A 165 -9.81 -16.37 0.12
CA ARG A 165 -10.77 -16.21 1.21
C ARG A 165 -10.06 -15.85 2.50
N THR A 166 -10.53 -14.80 3.18
CA THR A 166 -10.11 -14.39 4.52
C THR A 166 -11.35 -14.22 5.41
N PRO A 167 -11.19 -13.92 6.72
CA PRO A 167 -12.34 -13.57 7.56
C PRO A 167 -13.11 -12.33 7.07
N ALA A 168 -12.45 -11.43 6.33
CA ALA A 168 -13.07 -10.22 5.78
C ALA A 168 -13.91 -10.48 4.51
N GLY A 169 -13.79 -11.64 3.87
CA GLY A 169 -14.50 -11.95 2.64
C GLY A 169 -13.73 -12.84 1.67
N GLU A 170 -14.18 -12.86 0.42
CA GLU A 170 -13.50 -13.54 -0.68
C GLU A 170 -13.09 -12.49 -1.72
N PHE A 171 -11.84 -12.56 -2.18
CA PHE A 171 -11.22 -11.53 -2.99
C PHE A 171 -10.53 -12.12 -4.22
N ASP A 172 -10.81 -11.56 -5.39
CA ASP A 172 -10.03 -11.83 -6.60
C ASP A 172 -8.70 -11.07 -6.55
N CYS A 173 -7.64 -11.80 -6.20
CA CYS A 173 -6.34 -11.21 -5.93
C CYS A 173 -5.38 -11.39 -7.09
N ILE A 174 -4.48 -10.42 -7.24
CA ILE A 174 -3.23 -10.57 -7.97
C ILE A 174 -2.07 -10.67 -6.98
N VAL A 175 -1.14 -11.59 -7.25
CA VAL A 175 -0.03 -11.88 -6.34
C VAL A 175 1.25 -11.26 -6.88
N VAL A 176 1.91 -10.44 -6.07
CA VAL A 176 3.21 -9.83 -6.38
C VAL A 176 4.26 -10.39 -5.44
N SER A 177 5.38 -10.83 -6.00
CA SER A 177 6.59 -11.21 -5.26
C SER A 177 7.55 -10.05 -5.21
N GLU A 178 8.23 -9.85 -4.09
CA GLU A 178 9.28 -8.84 -3.93
C GLU A 178 10.43 -9.39 -3.07
N HIS A 179 11.67 -9.27 -3.55
CA HIS A 179 12.86 -9.58 -2.75
C HIS A 179 13.32 -8.32 -2.03
N LYS A 180 13.64 -8.41 -0.73
CA LYS A 180 14.00 -7.26 0.09
C LYS A 180 15.30 -7.50 0.84
N VAL A 181 16.22 -6.54 0.74
CA VAL A 181 17.47 -6.49 1.50
C VAL A 181 17.51 -5.20 2.31
N GLU A 182 17.63 -5.34 3.62
CA GLU A 182 17.70 -4.24 4.58
C GLU A 182 19.04 -4.25 5.29
N ARG A 183 19.71 -3.10 5.40
CA ARG A 183 21.01 -2.98 6.06
C ARG A 183 21.15 -1.67 6.84
N GLY A 184 21.63 -1.77 8.08
CA GLY A 184 21.94 -0.62 8.94
C GLY A 184 21.08 -0.55 10.21
N LEU A 185 21.39 0.39 11.10
CA LEU A 185 20.69 0.60 12.38
C LEU A 185 20.49 -0.69 13.23
N GLY A 186 21.46 -1.61 13.18
CA GLY A 186 21.38 -2.88 13.91
C GLY A 186 20.45 -3.92 13.30
N ARG A 187 19.89 -3.68 12.10
CA ARG A 187 19.00 -4.59 11.38
C ARG A 187 19.59 -4.91 10.00
N ASN A 188 19.98 -6.17 9.83
CA ASN A 188 20.37 -6.72 8.54
C ASN A 188 19.45 -7.90 8.24
N ARG A 189 18.59 -7.77 7.24
CA ARG A 189 17.58 -8.79 6.92
C ARG A 189 17.47 -8.97 5.42
N VAL A 190 17.34 -10.22 5.00
CA VAL A 190 17.04 -10.62 3.63
C VAL A 190 15.76 -11.42 3.68
N THR A 191 14.75 -10.98 2.94
CA THR A 191 13.44 -11.64 2.91
C THR A 191 12.88 -11.65 1.49
N THR A 192 12.00 -12.59 1.22
CA THR A 192 11.11 -12.53 0.06
C THR A 192 9.69 -12.34 0.57
N ALA A 193 8.93 -11.45 -0.03
CA ALA A 193 7.54 -11.23 0.31
C ALA A 193 6.62 -11.65 -0.84
N LEU A 194 5.47 -12.23 -0.50
CA LEU A 194 4.34 -12.38 -1.42
C LEU A 194 3.19 -11.52 -0.90
N THR A 195 2.69 -10.61 -1.73
CA THR A 195 1.54 -9.77 -1.39
C THR A 195 0.39 -10.03 -2.34
N TRP A 196 -0.80 -10.27 -1.78
CA TRP A 196 -2.05 -10.42 -2.51
C TRP A 196 -2.75 -9.08 -2.51
N TYR A 197 -3.01 -8.54 -3.69
CA TYR A 197 -3.73 -7.29 -3.86
C TYR A 197 -5.09 -7.52 -4.52
N ALA A 198 -6.14 -6.93 -3.95
CA ALA A 198 -7.47 -6.86 -4.54
C ALA A 198 -7.81 -5.42 -4.90
N ARG A 199 -8.61 -5.24 -5.97
CA ARG A 199 -9.07 -3.91 -6.40
C ARG A 199 -9.99 -3.29 -5.35
N GLY A 200 -9.91 -1.98 -5.15
CA GLY A 200 -10.66 -1.21 -4.16
C GLY A 200 -10.27 -1.45 -2.70
N ILE A 201 -9.46 -2.47 -2.41
CA ILE A 201 -9.04 -2.85 -1.05
C ILE A 201 -7.54 -2.63 -0.86
N GLY A 202 -6.73 -3.01 -1.86
CA GLY A 202 -5.29 -3.09 -1.72
C GLY A 202 -4.86 -4.43 -1.13
N MET A 203 -3.99 -4.40 -0.12
CA MET A 203 -3.43 -5.63 0.46
C MET A 203 -4.52 -6.48 1.12
N VAL A 204 -4.62 -7.75 0.74
CA VAL A 204 -5.49 -8.75 1.38
C VAL A 204 -4.67 -9.70 2.25
N ARG A 205 -3.45 -10.01 1.81
CA ARG A 205 -2.49 -10.84 2.54
C ARG A 205 -1.05 -10.43 2.21
N HIS A 206 -0.15 -10.56 3.18
CA HIS A 206 1.29 -10.38 3.00
C HIS A 206 2.06 -11.45 3.77
N ASP A 207 2.70 -12.34 3.01
CA ASP A 207 3.59 -13.37 3.54
C ASP A 207 5.03 -12.89 3.48
N THR A 208 5.78 -13.18 4.52
CA THR A 208 7.22 -12.88 4.60
C THR A 208 7.98 -14.18 4.80
N TYR A 209 8.88 -14.47 3.87
CA TYR A 209 9.79 -15.60 3.89
C TYR A 209 11.20 -15.14 4.24
N ASP A 210 11.95 -15.98 4.95
CA ASP A 210 13.37 -15.73 5.22
C ASP A 210 14.24 -15.94 3.97
N LYS A 211 15.56 -15.81 4.14
CA LYS A 211 16.54 -16.01 3.07
C LYS A 211 16.57 -17.43 2.50
N ASP A 212 16.09 -18.41 3.27
CA ASP A 212 16.07 -19.83 2.94
C ASP A 212 14.68 -20.24 2.40
N MET A 213 13.82 -19.24 2.12
CA MET A 213 12.43 -19.38 1.64
C MET A 213 11.51 -20.13 2.63
N VAL A 214 11.84 -20.13 3.91
CA VAL A 214 10.94 -20.59 4.98
C VAL A 214 9.96 -19.47 5.32
N LEU A 215 8.66 -19.78 5.35
CA LEU A 215 7.64 -18.81 5.73
C LEU A 215 7.82 -18.44 7.21
N GLU A 216 8.02 -17.15 7.51
CA GLU A 216 8.17 -16.67 8.88
C GLU A 216 6.85 -16.14 9.44
N THR A 217 6.14 -15.32 8.65
CA THR A 217 4.90 -14.68 9.09
C THR A 217 3.92 -14.48 7.94
N SER A 218 2.63 -14.53 8.25
CA SER A 218 1.55 -14.11 7.36
C SER A 218 0.72 -13.02 8.01
N GLU A 219 0.45 -11.96 7.27
CA GLU A 219 -0.46 -10.87 7.64
C GLU A 219 -1.70 -10.92 6.77
N VAL A 220 -2.88 -10.98 7.38
CA VAL A 220 -4.14 -11.25 6.66
C VAL A 220 -5.18 -10.21 7.04
N LEU A 221 -5.91 -9.71 6.05
CA LEU A 221 -7.07 -8.84 6.24
C LEU A 221 -8.21 -9.63 6.91
N ILE A 222 -8.62 -9.18 8.09
CA ILE A 222 -9.64 -9.87 8.91
C ILE A 222 -10.96 -9.12 9.01
N GLU A 223 -10.96 -7.81 8.76
CA GLU A 223 -12.14 -6.95 8.92
C GLU A 223 -12.00 -5.73 8.01
N ILE A 224 -13.13 -5.31 7.41
CA ILE A 224 -13.28 -4.09 6.64
C ILE A 224 -14.46 -3.33 7.26
N ASP A 225 -14.25 -2.07 7.57
CA ASP A 225 -15.26 -1.18 8.14
C ASP A 225 -15.32 0.07 7.25
N SER A 226 -16.34 0.11 6.38
CA SER A 226 -16.52 1.10 5.31
C SER A 226 -17.55 2.14 5.73
#